data_AF-A0A9W9FSP0-F1
#
_entry.id   AF-A0A9W9FSP0-F1
#
_cell.length_a   1.000
_cell.length_b   1.000
_cell.length_c   1.000
_cell.angle_alpha   90.00
_cell.angle_beta   90.00
_cell.angle_gamma   90.00
#
_symmetry.space_group_name_H-M   'P 1'
#
loop_
_entity.id
_entity.type
_entity.pdbx_description
1 polymer ?
#
loop_
_entity_poly.entity_id
_entity_poly.type
_entity_poly.pdbx_seq_one_letter_code
_entity_poly.pdbx_strand_id
1 'polypeptide(L)'
;MTKPSLLELPPGVQLVYLAEGGANVIFRFVATAPSKPTSGIKKDAKNISIPPPSTINSTEHGNLPARFHGKLLRLRKETAADLPYTEIVRNFDTIIRPLFRPDELVDQTLVRLPEGLLARCNEQLRAIERSGARPAKRHGASLCLTEPFGLLITDMTTAGDPGATLTELKPKWLIQSPSAPATALRCRTCALREMKNQRARRRGQNEQRSFCPLDLVSDRFENVLHATGRIKGCKDRTRLARILYRNPTLLKLQSHQKARRDVGLHGPPPQSREMSLAMTLRDCTMFVKIPQDEKSPVEIRLGDLDLKIGAGGKAEYWRDMETQLINHGWYRGCNNQTPSECALQGPRRPNPNPNALT
;
A
#
# COMPACT_ATOMS: atom_id res chain seq x y z
N MET A 1 -24.39 -19.81 23.38
CA MET A 1 -23.55 -18.84 22.63
C MET A 1 -22.58 -19.63 21.77
N THR A 2 -22.82 -19.73 20.46
CA THR A 2 -21.89 -20.35 19.52
C THR A 2 -20.64 -19.49 19.40
N LYS A 3 -19.47 -20.03 19.75
CA LYS A 3 -18.19 -19.37 19.43
C LYS A 3 -18.19 -19.08 17.92
N PRO A 4 -17.88 -17.86 17.45
CA PRO A 4 -17.73 -17.64 16.02
C PRO A 4 -16.66 -18.61 15.52
N SER A 5 -17.05 -19.51 14.62
CA SER A 5 -16.14 -20.49 14.04
C SER A 5 -15.07 -19.71 13.26
N LEU A 6 -13.81 -19.85 13.69
CA LEU A 6 -12.69 -19.28 12.95
C LEU A 6 -12.70 -19.85 11.52
N LEU A 7 -12.54 -18.99 10.53
CA LEU A 7 -12.47 -19.42 9.13
C LEU A 7 -11.18 -20.21 8.91
N GLU A 8 -11.27 -21.34 8.23
CA GLU A 8 -10.12 -22.18 7.88
C GLU A 8 -9.98 -22.28 6.36
N LEU A 9 -8.74 -22.21 5.87
CA LEU A 9 -8.46 -22.47 4.46
C LEU A 9 -8.54 -23.97 4.18
N PRO A 10 -9.13 -24.38 3.05
CA PRO A 10 -9.24 -25.79 2.70
C PRO A 10 -7.85 -26.42 2.47
N PRO A 11 -7.66 -27.70 2.84
CA PRO A 11 -6.48 -28.46 2.45
C PRO A 11 -6.27 -28.44 0.93
N GLY A 12 -5.01 -28.45 0.49
CA GLY A 12 -4.67 -28.49 -0.94
C GLY A 12 -4.82 -27.16 -1.69
N VAL A 13 -5.18 -26.06 -1.00
CA VAL A 13 -5.26 -24.73 -1.61
C VAL A 13 -3.99 -24.36 -2.38
N GLN A 14 -4.17 -23.89 -3.61
CA GLN A 14 -3.09 -23.49 -4.51
C GLN A 14 -2.98 -21.96 -4.54
N LEU A 15 -1.76 -21.46 -4.46
CA LEU A 15 -1.45 -20.04 -4.35
C LEU A 15 -0.38 -19.64 -5.36
N VAL A 16 -0.53 -18.44 -5.92
CA VAL A 16 0.49 -17.81 -6.75
C VAL A 16 0.94 -16.50 -6.13
N TYR A 17 2.27 -16.30 -6.08
CA TYR A 17 2.86 -15.04 -5.63
C TYR A 17 2.33 -13.87 -6.49
N LEU A 18 1.91 -12.79 -5.83
CA LEU A 18 1.40 -11.59 -6.49
C LEU A 18 2.30 -10.38 -6.23
N ALA A 19 2.57 -10.07 -4.96
CA ALA A 19 3.32 -8.89 -4.56
C ALA A 19 3.88 -9.03 -3.14
N GLU A 20 4.81 -8.16 -2.74
CA GLU A 20 5.30 -8.14 -1.37
C GLU A 20 5.74 -6.77 -0.85
N GLY A 21 5.41 -6.52 0.42
CA GLY A 21 5.86 -5.39 1.22
C GLY A 21 7.12 -5.71 2.03
N GLY A 22 7.42 -4.85 3.01
CA GLY A 22 8.52 -5.10 3.95
C GLY A 22 8.23 -6.27 4.90
N ALA A 23 6.99 -6.40 5.36
CA ALA A 23 6.59 -7.35 6.40
C ALA A 23 5.62 -8.45 5.93
N ASN A 24 5.12 -8.38 4.69
CA ASN A 24 4.09 -9.29 4.22
C ASN A 24 4.30 -9.66 2.75
N VAL A 25 3.79 -10.82 2.36
CA VAL A 25 3.67 -11.29 0.99
C VAL A 25 2.19 -11.50 0.68
N ILE A 26 1.77 -11.14 -0.53
CA ILE A 26 0.42 -11.29 -1.04
C ILE A 26 0.39 -12.40 -2.09
N PHE A 27 -0.53 -13.33 -1.92
CA PHE A 27 -0.78 -14.46 -2.80
C PHE A 27 -2.21 -14.37 -3.36
N ARG A 28 -2.37 -14.86 -4.58
CA ARG A 28 -3.66 -15.07 -5.23
C ARG A 28 -4.03 -16.55 -5.18
N PHE A 29 -5.31 -16.83 -4.94
CA PHE A 29 -5.86 -18.18 -5.06
C PHE A 29 -5.92 -18.63 -6.51
N VAL A 30 -5.52 -19.87 -6.77
CA VAL A 30 -5.63 -20.50 -8.09
C VAL A 30 -6.81 -21.46 -8.06
N ALA A 31 -7.74 -21.33 -9.02
CA ALA A 31 -8.79 -22.31 -9.19
C ALA A 31 -8.19 -23.63 -9.71
N THR A 32 -8.48 -24.74 -9.02
CA THR A 32 -8.13 -26.07 -9.53
C THR A 32 -9.10 -26.42 -10.65
N ALA A 33 -8.57 -26.80 -11.82
CA ALA A 33 -9.40 -27.42 -12.85
C ALA A 33 -10.08 -28.67 -12.26
N PRO A 34 -11.35 -28.96 -12.60
CA PRO A 34 -11.97 -30.21 -12.16
C PRO A 34 -11.14 -31.38 -12.66
N SER A 35 -10.70 -32.23 -11.73
CA SER A 35 -10.05 -33.49 -12.06
C SER A 35 -11.04 -34.31 -12.89
N LYS A 36 -10.78 -34.48 -14.19
CA LYS A 36 -11.45 -35.52 -14.96
C LYS A 36 -11.21 -36.86 -14.23
N PRO A 37 -12.23 -37.71 -14.04
CA PRO A 37 -12.01 -39.01 -13.46
C PRO A 37 -11.01 -39.78 -14.32
N THR A 38 -9.93 -40.22 -13.69
CA THR A 38 -8.81 -40.92 -14.32
C THR A 38 -9.27 -42.30 -14.76
N SER A 39 -9.63 -42.42 -16.04
CA SER A 39 -9.62 -43.71 -16.74
C SER A 39 -8.26 -43.89 -17.40
N GLY A 40 -7.50 -44.89 -16.93
CA GLY A 40 -6.53 -45.66 -17.74
C GLY A 40 -5.27 -44.97 -18.29
N ILE A 41 -4.17 -45.15 -17.58
CA ILE A 41 -2.76 -45.34 -18.02
C ILE A 41 -2.45 -45.10 -19.52
N LYS A 42 -1.49 -44.18 -19.78
CA LYS A 42 -0.20 -44.50 -20.45
C LYS A 42 0.84 -43.39 -20.22
N LYS A 43 2.07 -43.84 -19.98
CA LYS A 43 3.31 -43.08 -19.79
C LYS A 43 3.61 -42.26 -21.04
N ASP A 44 4.07 -41.02 -20.87
CA ASP A 44 5.35 -40.57 -21.43
C ASP A 44 5.78 -39.23 -20.83
N ALA A 45 7.04 -39.18 -20.44
CA ALA A 45 7.73 -38.03 -19.89
C ALA A 45 8.27 -37.15 -21.02
N LYS A 46 7.95 -35.84 -21.01
CA LYS A 46 8.84 -34.73 -21.41
C LYS A 46 8.12 -33.37 -21.31
N ASN A 47 8.87 -32.39 -20.81
CA ASN A 47 8.67 -30.93 -20.89
C ASN A 47 7.52 -30.30 -20.08
N ILE A 48 7.81 -29.94 -18.82
CA ILE A 48 7.08 -28.90 -18.10
C ILE A 48 7.72 -27.55 -18.46
N SER A 49 7.16 -26.87 -19.46
CA SER A 49 7.43 -25.46 -19.73
C SER A 49 6.58 -24.59 -18.81
N ILE A 50 7.25 -23.74 -18.02
CA ILE A 50 6.59 -22.72 -17.19
C ILE A 50 6.11 -21.60 -18.13
N PRO A 51 4.80 -21.27 -18.20
CA PRO A 51 4.35 -20.18 -19.03
C PRO A 51 4.70 -18.82 -18.39
N PRO A 52 4.97 -17.78 -19.19
CA PRO A 52 5.29 -16.44 -18.70
C PRO A 52 4.13 -15.80 -17.92
N PRO A 53 4.41 -14.78 -17.07
CA PRO A 53 3.45 -14.22 -16.11
C PRO A 53 2.40 -13.27 -16.74
N SER A 54 1.96 -13.55 -17.96
CA SER A 54 0.93 -12.79 -18.66
C SER A 54 0.02 -13.75 -19.39
N THR A 55 -1.29 -13.54 -19.27
CA THR A 55 -2.42 -14.35 -19.80
C THR A 55 -2.69 -15.68 -19.06
N ILE A 56 -3.24 -15.59 -17.84
CA ILE A 56 -4.21 -16.59 -17.39
C ILE A 56 -5.59 -15.97 -17.61
N ASN A 57 -6.34 -16.52 -18.56
CA ASN A 57 -7.69 -16.09 -18.88
C ASN A 57 -8.59 -16.21 -17.64
N SER A 58 -9.16 -15.09 -17.28
CA SER A 58 -10.01 -14.85 -16.11
C SER A 58 -11.45 -15.24 -16.41
N THR A 59 -11.77 -16.54 -16.38
CA THR A 59 -13.19 -16.98 -16.43
C THR A 59 -13.52 -18.32 -15.77
N GLU A 60 -12.62 -18.95 -15.01
CA GLU A 60 -12.99 -20.21 -14.31
C GLU A 60 -12.80 -20.10 -12.80
N HIS A 61 -13.87 -19.69 -12.12
CA HIS A 61 -14.01 -19.75 -10.65
C HIS A 61 -14.32 -21.19 -10.17
N GLY A 62 -13.99 -22.21 -10.96
CA GLY A 62 -14.67 -23.50 -10.97
C GLY A 62 -14.61 -24.35 -9.70
N ASN A 63 -13.79 -24.01 -8.70
CA ASN A 63 -13.65 -24.81 -7.46
C ASN A 63 -13.28 -24.00 -6.20
N LEU A 64 -13.21 -22.67 -6.24
CA LEU A 64 -12.88 -21.90 -5.05
C LEU A 64 -14.17 -21.63 -4.25
N PRO A 65 -14.24 -21.95 -2.94
CA PRO A 65 -15.41 -21.62 -2.14
C PRO A 65 -15.76 -20.14 -2.24
N ALA A 66 -17.05 -19.82 -2.41
CA ALA A 66 -17.53 -18.46 -2.69
C ALA A 66 -17.01 -17.39 -1.70
N ARG A 67 -16.76 -17.80 -0.45
CA ARG A 67 -16.19 -16.97 0.61
C ARG A 67 -14.77 -16.44 0.33
N PHE A 68 -14.04 -16.99 -0.65
CA PHE A 68 -12.73 -16.52 -1.06
C PHE A 68 -12.75 -15.76 -2.40
N HIS A 69 -13.92 -15.63 -3.05
CA HIS A 69 -14.06 -14.80 -4.24
C HIS A 69 -13.77 -13.33 -3.91
N GLY A 70 -13.03 -12.65 -4.80
CA GLY A 70 -12.60 -11.27 -4.58
C GLY A 70 -11.66 -11.10 -3.38
N LYS A 71 -10.97 -12.17 -2.95
CA LYS A 71 -9.99 -12.14 -1.86
C LYS A 71 -8.59 -12.54 -2.33
N LEU A 72 -7.59 -11.96 -1.67
CA LEU A 72 -6.19 -12.37 -1.74
C LEU A 72 -5.75 -12.88 -0.38
N LEU A 73 -4.72 -13.72 -0.34
CA LEU A 73 -4.13 -14.19 0.91
C LEU A 73 -2.88 -13.39 1.23
N ARG A 74 -2.87 -12.75 2.39
CA ARG A 74 -1.73 -12.02 2.94
C ARG A 74 -1.07 -12.87 4.02
N LEU A 75 0.23 -13.11 3.84
CA LEU A 75 1.06 -13.93 4.73
C LEU A 75 2.22 -13.12 5.31
N ARG A 76 2.55 -13.38 6.58
CA ARG A 76 3.51 -12.58 7.35
C ARG A 76 4.93 -13.07 7.09
N LYS A 77 5.85 -12.13 6.91
CA LYS A 77 7.29 -12.40 6.89
C LYS A 77 7.82 -12.51 8.31
N GLU A 78 8.91 -13.24 8.46
CA GLU A 78 9.69 -13.19 9.69
C GLU A 78 10.36 -11.83 9.83
N THR A 79 10.07 -11.10 10.92
CA THR A 79 10.61 -9.76 11.16
C THR A 79 10.99 -9.57 12.62
N ALA A 80 11.88 -8.62 12.93
CA ALA A 80 12.26 -8.33 14.30
C ALA A 80 11.14 -7.67 15.15
N ALA A 81 10.06 -7.20 14.50
CA ALA A 81 8.95 -6.52 15.15
C ALA A 81 7.65 -7.29 14.85
N ASP A 82 7.52 -8.45 15.50
CA ASP A 82 6.45 -9.41 15.24
C ASP A 82 5.23 -9.11 16.08
N LEU A 83 4.21 -8.50 15.45
CA LEU A 83 2.86 -8.50 15.98
C LEU A 83 2.11 -9.70 15.38
N PRO A 84 1.56 -10.62 16.19
CA PRO A 84 0.77 -11.74 15.69
C PRO A 84 -0.46 -11.27 14.89
N TYR A 85 -0.91 -12.05 13.91
CA TYR A 85 -2.08 -11.66 13.12
C TYR A 85 -3.38 -11.56 13.94
N THR A 86 -3.50 -12.31 15.03
CA THR A 86 -4.62 -12.19 15.97
C THR A 86 -4.70 -10.78 16.55
N GLU A 87 -3.57 -10.18 16.90
CA GLU A 87 -3.51 -8.82 17.41
C GLU A 87 -3.68 -7.78 16.30
N ILE A 88 -3.11 -8.01 15.11
CA ILE A 88 -3.33 -7.14 13.93
C ILE A 88 -4.82 -7.03 13.61
N VAL A 89 -5.55 -8.13 13.57
CA VAL A 89 -6.99 -8.15 13.26
C VAL A 89 -7.79 -7.52 14.39
N ARG A 90 -7.49 -7.86 15.66
CA ARG A 90 -8.12 -7.21 16.81
C ARG A 90 -7.98 -5.69 16.75
N ASN A 91 -6.78 -5.20 16.46
CA ASN A 91 -6.52 -3.77 16.31
C ASN A 91 -7.28 -3.19 15.11
N PHE A 92 -7.29 -3.87 13.97
CA PHE A 92 -8.05 -3.42 12.81
C PHE A 92 -9.55 -3.29 13.13
N ASP A 93 -10.16 -4.31 13.71
CA ASP A 93 -11.60 -4.31 14.00
C ASP A 93 -12.00 -3.31 15.08
N THR A 94 -11.16 -3.10 16.10
CA THR A 94 -11.49 -2.21 17.23
C THR A 94 -11.02 -0.78 17.04
N ILE A 95 -10.10 -0.51 16.11
CA ILE A 95 -9.46 0.81 15.93
C ILE A 95 -9.70 1.38 14.56
N ILE A 96 -9.52 0.58 13.52
CA ILE A 96 -9.52 1.07 12.12
C ILE A 96 -10.92 1.00 11.53
N ARG A 97 -11.60 -0.15 11.68
CA ARG A 97 -12.93 -0.39 11.15
C ARG A 97 -13.96 0.66 11.63
N PRO A 98 -13.93 1.19 12.86
CA PRO A 98 -14.85 2.26 13.27
C PRO A 98 -14.60 3.62 12.61
N LEU A 99 -13.43 3.85 12.01
CA LEU A 99 -13.05 5.16 11.45
C LEU A 99 -13.55 5.36 10.02
N PHE A 100 -13.90 4.28 9.32
CA PHE A 100 -14.25 4.28 7.89
C PHE A 100 -15.40 3.31 7.63
N ARG A 101 -16.14 3.52 6.55
CA ARG A 101 -17.16 2.57 6.11
C ARG A 101 -16.50 1.30 5.57
N PRO A 102 -17.19 0.15 5.59
CA PRO A 102 -16.63 -1.10 5.05
C PRO A 102 -16.16 -1.02 3.59
N ASP A 103 -16.85 -0.25 2.76
CA ASP A 103 -16.53 -0.02 1.35
C ASP A 103 -15.31 0.89 1.14
N GLU A 104 -14.86 1.62 2.16
CA GLU A 104 -13.67 2.48 2.13
C GLU A 104 -12.39 1.74 2.55
N LEU A 105 -12.48 0.47 2.95
CA LEU A 105 -11.37 -0.30 3.50
C LEU A 105 -11.05 -1.50 2.62
N VAL A 106 -9.75 -1.74 2.40
CA VAL A 106 -9.27 -3.06 2.01
C VAL A 106 -9.49 -3.95 3.21
N ASP A 107 -10.67 -4.56 3.26
CA ASP A 107 -11.09 -5.32 4.41
C ASP A 107 -10.20 -6.53 4.62
N GLN A 108 -10.01 -6.92 5.88
CA GLN A 108 -9.17 -8.05 6.25
C GLN A 108 -9.85 -8.97 7.26
N THR A 109 -9.67 -10.28 7.08
CA THR A 109 -10.29 -11.30 7.94
C THR A 109 -9.27 -12.37 8.28
N LEU A 110 -9.18 -12.74 9.55
CA LEU A 110 -8.29 -13.79 10.03
C LEU A 110 -8.71 -15.15 9.47
N VAL A 111 -7.75 -15.93 8.98
CA VAL A 111 -7.98 -17.30 8.52
C VAL A 111 -6.91 -18.24 9.05
N ARG A 112 -7.29 -19.43 9.48
CA ARG A 112 -6.35 -20.50 9.82
C ARG A 112 -5.77 -21.12 8.56
N LEU A 113 -4.45 -21.31 8.57
CA LEU A 113 -3.72 -21.91 7.46
C LEU A 113 -3.62 -23.44 7.65
N PRO A 114 -3.74 -24.24 6.57
CA PRO A 114 -3.45 -25.66 6.63
C PRO A 114 -1.96 -25.90 6.85
N GLU A 115 -1.66 -27.06 7.44
CA GLU A 115 -0.30 -27.48 7.72
C GLU A 115 0.56 -27.53 6.43
N GLY A 116 1.82 -27.14 6.58
CA GLY A 116 2.79 -27.11 5.49
C GLY A 116 2.56 -26.02 4.42
N LEU A 117 1.47 -25.25 4.47
CA LEU A 117 1.21 -24.21 3.47
C LEU A 117 2.32 -23.16 3.42
N LEU A 118 2.76 -22.67 4.58
CA LEU A 118 3.82 -21.67 4.68
C LEU A 118 5.16 -22.19 4.17
N ALA A 119 5.47 -23.46 4.42
CA ALA A 119 6.68 -24.10 3.92
C ALA A 119 6.67 -24.15 2.38
N ARG A 120 5.55 -24.59 1.77
CA ARG A 120 5.37 -24.58 0.30
C ARG A 120 5.45 -23.17 -0.29
N CYS A 121 4.83 -22.18 0.36
CA CYS A 121 4.94 -20.79 -0.08
C CYS A 121 6.38 -20.27 0.01
N ASN A 122 7.14 -20.64 1.04
CA ASN A 122 8.57 -20.31 1.13
C ASN A 122 9.42 -20.97 0.03
N GLU A 123 9.12 -22.21 -0.35
CA GLU A 123 9.76 -22.85 -1.51
C GLU A 123 9.45 -22.13 -2.81
N GLN A 124 8.18 -21.73 -3.02
CA GLN A 124 7.79 -20.90 -4.16
C GLN A 124 8.55 -19.57 -4.18
N LEU A 125 8.67 -18.89 -3.03
CA LEU A 125 9.44 -17.65 -2.89
C LEU A 125 10.91 -17.83 -3.29
N ARG A 126 11.56 -18.92 -2.87
CA ARG A 126 12.93 -19.25 -3.28
C ARG A 126 13.04 -19.56 -4.77
N ALA A 127 12.03 -20.21 -5.36
CA ALA A 127 12.01 -20.50 -6.79
C ALA A 127 11.90 -19.21 -7.63
N ILE A 128 10.98 -18.30 -7.28
CA ILE A 128 10.84 -17.02 -7.99
C ILE A 128 12.06 -16.11 -7.77
N GLU A 129 12.71 -16.21 -6.62
CA GLU A 129 13.97 -15.52 -6.33
C GLU A 129 15.10 -15.99 -7.25
N ARG A 130 15.31 -17.30 -7.36
CA ARG A 130 16.29 -17.89 -8.29
C ARG A 130 16.01 -17.55 -9.75
N SER A 131 14.76 -17.40 -10.14
CA SER A 131 14.37 -17.00 -11.50
C SER A 131 14.55 -15.50 -11.79
N GLY A 132 14.87 -14.68 -10.78
CA GLY A 132 14.95 -13.22 -10.90
C GLY A 132 13.59 -12.50 -10.92
N ALA A 133 12.47 -13.22 -10.86
CA ALA A 133 11.12 -12.64 -10.81
C ALA A 133 10.81 -11.94 -9.47
N ARG A 134 11.51 -12.30 -8.40
CA ARG A 134 11.40 -11.62 -7.10
C ARG A 134 12.25 -10.35 -7.06
N PRO A 135 11.73 -9.19 -6.62
CA PRO A 135 12.53 -7.96 -6.55
C PRO A 135 13.78 -8.12 -5.66
N ALA A 136 14.96 -7.75 -6.16
CA ALA A 136 16.25 -7.93 -5.47
C ALA A 136 16.27 -7.43 -4.02
N LYS A 137 15.65 -6.28 -3.74
CA LYS A 137 15.51 -5.71 -2.39
C LYS A 137 14.71 -6.56 -1.39
N ARG A 138 14.15 -7.69 -1.84
CA ARG A 138 13.31 -8.62 -1.07
C ARG A 138 13.94 -9.99 -0.93
N HIS A 139 15.08 -10.24 -1.56
CA HIS A 139 15.78 -11.52 -1.51
C HIS A 139 16.16 -11.89 -0.07
N GLY A 140 16.20 -13.19 0.21
CA GLY A 140 16.48 -13.73 1.54
C GLY A 140 15.36 -13.61 2.58
N ALA A 141 14.30 -12.84 2.34
CA ALA A 141 13.18 -12.74 3.28
C ALA A 141 12.21 -13.94 3.14
N SER A 142 11.89 -14.60 4.26
CA SER A 142 10.96 -15.74 4.37
C SER A 142 9.66 -15.38 5.09
N LEU A 143 8.65 -16.22 4.91
CA LEU A 143 7.43 -16.25 5.72
C LEU A 143 7.72 -16.85 7.10
N CYS A 144 7.07 -16.30 8.12
CA CYS A 144 7.14 -16.78 9.50
C CYS A 144 6.42 -18.13 9.62
N LEU A 145 7.16 -19.21 9.86
CA LEU A 145 6.60 -20.58 9.91
C LEU A 145 5.78 -20.87 11.18
N THR A 146 5.96 -20.07 12.23
CA THR A 146 5.27 -20.24 13.51
C THR A 146 3.95 -19.47 13.59
N GLU A 147 3.59 -18.70 12.56
CA GLU A 147 2.31 -18.01 12.45
C GLU A 147 1.26 -18.94 11.81
N PRO A 148 0.30 -19.51 12.57
CA PRO A 148 -0.66 -20.45 12.00
C PRO A 148 -1.81 -19.77 11.23
N PHE A 149 -1.74 -18.44 11.08
CA PHE A 149 -2.80 -17.64 10.47
C PHE A 149 -2.33 -16.87 9.24
N GLY A 150 -3.28 -16.53 8.38
CA GLY A 150 -3.14 -15.52 7.33
C GLY A 150 -4.27 -14.51 7.41
N LEU A 151 -4.22 -13.51 6.54
CA LEU A 151 -5.31 -12.56 6.36
C LEU A 151 -5.89 -12.68 4.95
N LEU A 152 -7.19 -12.93 4.86
CA LEU A 152 -7.94 -12.71 3.63
C LEU A 152 -8.16 -11.21 3.47
N ILE A 153 -7.58 -10.63 2.42
CA ILE A 153 -7.73 -9.20 2.13
C ILE A 153 -8.59 -9.00 0.88
N THR A 154 -9.29 -7.88 0.80
CA THR A 154 -10.06 -7.51 -0.41
C THR A 154 -9.13 -7.39 -1.62
N ASP A 155 -9.49 -8.04 -2.74
CA ASP A 155 -8.74 -7.98 -3.99
C ASP A 155 -9.02 -6.66 -4.74
N MET A 156 -8.09 -5.72 -4.66
CA MET A 156 -8.15 -4.45 -5.39
C MET A 156 -7.52 -4.52 -6.79
N THR A 157 -7.11 -5.69 -7.28
CA THR A 157 -6.52 -5.83 -8.61
C THR A 157 -7.56 -5.72 -9.73
N THR A 158 -7.06 -5.64 -10.96
CA THR A 158 -7.87 -5.59 -12.18
C THR A 158 -8.22 -6.97 -12.73
N ALA A 159 -7.88 -8.06 -12.02
CA ALA A 159 -8.01 -9.43 -12.54
C ALA A 159 -9.46 -9.82 -12.89
N GLY A 160 -10.46 -9.23 -12.24
CA GLY A 160 -11.89 -9.46 -12.51
C GLY A 160 -12.58 -8.36 -13.33
N ASP A 161 -11.81 -7.40 -13.86
CA ASP A 161 -12.37 -6.23 -14.55
C ASP A 161 -11.46 -5.84 -15.73
N PRO A 162 -11.57 -6.55 -16.87
CA PRO A 162 -10.78 -6.28 -18.06
C PRO A 162 -11.00 -4.85 -18.55
N GLY A 163 -9.92 -4.06 -18.64
CA GLY A 163 -9.98 -2.65 -19.06
C GLY A 163 -9.94 -1.64 -17.90
N ALA A 164 -10.21 -2.07 -16.67
CA ALA A 164 -9.99 -1.22 -15.52
C ALA A 164 -8.51 -0.89 -15.30
N THR A 165 -8.25 0.27 -14.71
CA THR A 165 -6.92 0.68 -14.26
C THR A 165 -6.87 0.74 -12.75
N LEU A 166 -5.77 0.27 -12.17
CA LEU A 166 -5.51 0.40 -10.74
C LEU A 166 -4.42 1.43 -10.51
N THR A 167 -4.72 2.38 -9.64
CA THR A 167 -3.76 3.34 -9.12
C THR A 167 -3.55 3.12 -7.64
N GLU A 168 -2.29 3.04 -7.24
CA GLU A 168 -1.86 2.92 -5.85
C GLU A 168 -1.08 4.18 -5.46
N LEU A 169 -1.46 4.80 -4.35
CA LEU A 169 -0.73 5.94 -3.80
C LEU A 169 -0.74 5.90 -2.27
N LYS A 170 0.33 6.39 -1.65
CA LYS A 170 0.32 6.69 -0.22
C LYS A 170 -0.03 8.17 -0.03
N PRO A 171 -1.18 8.56 0.55
CA PRO A 171 -1.56 9.96 0.69
C PRO A 171 -0.59 10.76 1.57
N LYS A 172 0.12 10.08 2.48
CA LYS A 172 1.08 10.65 3.44
C LYS A 172 0.41 11.66 4.38
N TRP A 173 1.13 12.72 4.73
CA TRP A 173 0.71 13.77 5.64
C TRP A 173 -0.16 14.78 4.89
N LEU A 174 -1.49 14.62 4.99
CA LEU A 174 -2.51 15.48 4.35
C LEU A 174 -2.73 16.80 5.09
N ILE A 175 -1.98 17.03 6.16
CA ILE A 175 -1.83 18.28 6.89
C ILE A 175 -0.35 18.51 7.18
N GLN A 176 0.02 19.76 7.43
CA GLN A 176 1.40 20.08 7.83
C GLN A 176 1.74 19.40 9.18
N SER A 177 3.01 19.01 9.33
CA SER A 177 3.52 18.54 10.62
C SER A 177 3.37 19.64 11.68
N PRO A 178 2.83 19.36 12.86
CA PRO A 178 2.73 20.36 13.94
C PRO A 178 4.11 20.76 14.49
N SER A 179 5.15 19.96 14.26
CA SER A 179 6.53 20.30 14.62
C SER A 179 7.27 21.06 13.51
N ALA A 180 6.64 21.28 12.36
CA ALA A 180 7.24 22.11 11.31
C ALA A 180 7.36 23.56 11.81
N PRO A 181 8.47 24.26 11.52
CA PRO A 181 8.61 25.68 11.85
C PRO A 181 7.50 26.52 11.20
N ALA A 182 7.07 27.61 11.84
CA ALA A 182 6.09 28.54 11.27
C ALA A 182 6.54 29.12 9.90
N THR A 183 7.85 29.20 9.67
CA THR A 183 8.46 29.63 8.40
C THR A 183 8.63 28.51 7.38
N ALA A 184 7.94 27.38 7.54
CA ALA A 184 8.06 26.24 6.63
C ALA A 184 7.53 26.57 5.22
N LEU A 185 8.40 26.41 4.22
CA LEU A 185 8.08 26.51 2.79
C LEU A 185 7.76 25.14 2.17
N ARG A 186 7.99 24.04 2.90
CA ARG A 186 7.68 22.68 2.46
C ARG A 186 6.82 21.97 3.50
N CYS A 187 5.88 21.14 3.06
CA CYS A 187 5.24 20.18 3.93
C CYS A 187 6.23 19.08 4.31
N ARG A 188 5.96 18.34 5.38
CA ARG A 188 6.84 17.24 5.86
C ARG A 188 7.27 16.28 4.75
N THR A 189 6.33 15.87 3.90
CA THR A 189 6.61 14.90 2.82
C THR A 189 7.53 15.49 1.74
N CYS A 190 7.34 16.77 1.40
CA CYS A 190 8.21 17.46 0.44
C CYS A 190 9.61 17.72 1.03
N ALA A 191 9.70 18.09 2.32
CA ALA A 191 10.96 18.26 3.03
C ALA A 191 11.76 16.94 3.07
N LEU A 192 11.10 15.83 3.41
CA LEU A 192 11.69 14.49 3.41
C LEU A 192 12.12 14.03 2.03
N ARG A 193 11.32 14.28 1.00
CA ARG A 193 11.67 13.95 -0.39
C ARG A 193 12.94 14.69 -0.80
N GLU A 194 13.03 15.98 -0.51
CA GLU A 194 14.20 16.78 -0.88
C GLU A 194 15.46 16.34 -0.13
N MET A 195 15.33 16.00 1.16
CA MET A 195 16.43 15.39 1.92
C MET A 195 16.93 14.10 1.27
N LYS A 196 16.02 13.22 0.84
CA LYS A 196 16.38 11.97 0.15
C LYS A 196 16.99 12.24 -1.22
N ASN A 197 16.47 13.21 -1.97
CA ASN A 197 16.99 13.57 -3.29
C ASN A 197 18.41 14.16 -3.19
N GLN A 198 18.70 15.01 -2.19
CA GLN A 198 20.07 15.49 -1.97
C GLN A 198 21.03 14.31 -1.72
N ARG A 199 20.62 13.32 -0.90
CA ARG A 199 21.42 12.11 -0.68
C ARG A 199 21.59 11.28 -1.96
N ALA A 200 20.55 11.18 -2.78
CA ALA A 200 20.59 10.47 -4.05
C ALA A 200 21.56 11.14 -5.04
N ARG A 201 21.49 12.48 -5.19
CA ARG A 201 22.41 13.27 -6.02
C ARG A 201 23.87 13.03 -5.64
N ARG A 202 24.19 13.09 -4.34
CA ARG A 202 25.54 12.81 -3.82
C ARG A 202 26.06 11.41 -4.15
N ARG A 203 25.16 10.46 -4.42
CA ARG A 203 25.47 9.06 -4.76
C ARG A 203 25.33 8.77 -6.26
N GLY A 204 25.09 9.79 -7.09
CA GLY A 204 24.81 9.61 -8.53
C GLY A 204 23.52 8.84 -8.83
N GLN A 205 22.57 8.81 -7.89
CA GLN A 205 21.31 8.07 -8.01
C GLN A 205 20.17 8.96 -8.51
N ASN A 206 19.20 8.34 -9.18
CA ASN A 206 18.01 9.02 -9.67
C ASN A 206 17.17 9.63 -8.54
N GLU A 207 16.71 10.85 -8.78
CA GLU A 207 15.84 11.56 -7.85
C GLU A 207 14.42 10.97 -7.80
N GLN A 208 13.81 11.05 -6.62
CA GLN A 208 12.41 10.70 -6.43
C GLN A 208 11.54 11.89 -6.84
N ARG A 209 10.66 11.66 -7.81
CA ARG A 209 9.56 12.56 -8.15
C ARG A 209 8.25 12.00 -7.58
N SER A 210 7.49 12.85 -6.88
CA SER A 210 6.20 12.49 -6.28
C SER A 210 5.37 13.76 -6.06
N PHE A 211 4.10 13.62 -5.72
CA PHE A 211 3.18 14.75 -5.48
C PHE A 211 3.41 15.41 -4.11
N CYS A 212 2.87 16.62 -3.93
CA CYS A 212 2.70 17.23 -2.62
C CYS A 212 1.38 16.72 -2.00
N PRO A 213 1.38 16.11 -0.81
CA PRO A 213 0.14 15.67 -0.16
C PRO A 213 -0.90 16.77 0.06
N LEU A 214 -0.46 18.02 0.28
CA LEU A 214 -1.36 19.15 0.47
C LEU A 214 -2.08 19.55 -0.82
N ASP A 215 -1.45 19.33 -1.98
CA ASP A 215 -2.13 19.52 -3.28
C ASP A 215 -3.27 18.51 -3.46
N LEU A 216 -3.09 17.28 -2.96
CA LEU A 216 -4.05 16.19 -3.14
C LEU A 216 -5.41 16.48 -2.44
N VAL A 217 -5.39 17.28 -1.39
CA VAL A 217 -6.56 17.69 -0.58
C VAL A 217 -6.84 19.19 -0.67
N SER A 218 -6.30 19.83 -1.71
CA SER A 218 -6.56 21.23 -2.02
C SER A 218 -8.02 21.46 -2.42
N ASP A 219 -8.56 22.61 -2.04
CA ASP A 219 -9.85 23.11 -2.51
C ASP A 219 -9.81 23.61 -3.96
N ARG A 220 -8.61 23.83 -4.52
CA ARG A 220 -8.40 24.12 -5.94
C ARG A 220 -8.16 22.86 -6.77
N PHE A 221 -8.95 22.67 -7.82
CA PHE A 221 -8.86 21.53 -8.72
C PHE A 221 -7.49 21.44 -9.42
N GLU A 222 -6.89 22.57 -9.79
CA GLU A 222 -5.60 22.60 -10.51
C GLU A 222 -4.47 22.00 -9.67
N ASN A 223 -4.51 22.19 -8.35
CA ASN A 223 -3.56 21.58 -7.43
C ASN A 223 -3.74 20.06 -7.38
N VAL A 224 -4.98 19.57 -7.31
CA VAL A 224 -5.26 18.13 -7.34
C VAL A 224 -4.80 17.53 -8.67
N LEU A 225 -5.09 18.17 -9.80
CA LEU A 225 -4.62 17.77 -11.13
C LEU A 225 -3.08 17.72 -11.21
N HIS A 226 -2.40 18.70 -10.62
CA HIS A 226 -0.94 18.68 -10.51
C HIS A 226 -0.44 17.48 -9.70
N ALA A 227 -1.07 17.17 -8.56
CA ALA A 227 -0.73 16.00 -7.76
C ALA A 227 -0.94 14.69 -8.53
N THR A 228 -2.06 14.54 -9.25
CA THR A 228 -2.33 13.33 -10.05
C THR A 228 -1.34 13.14 -11.18
N GLY A 229 -0.76 14.22 -11.71
CA GLY A 229 0.34 14.16 -12.68
C GLY A 229 1.58 13.39 -12.21
N ARG A 230 1.75 13.17 -10.90
CA ARG A 230 2.87 12.43 -10.31
C ARG A 230 2.48 11.07 -9.74
N ILE A 231 1.21 10.68 -9.88
CA ILE A 231 0.71 9.37 -9.44
C ILE A 231 0.90 8.37 -10.60
N LYS A 232 1.39 7.17 -10.27
CA LYS A 232 1.61 6.08 -11.22
C LYS A 232 0.35 5.22 -11.33
N GLY A 233 0.19 4.50 -12.44
CA GLY A 233 -0.89 3.52 -12.62
C GLY A 233 -2.15 4.04 -13.31
N CYS A 234 -2.31 5.37 -13.45
CA CYS A 234 -3.37 5.96 -14.27
C CYS A 234 -2.78 6.74 -15.45
N LYS A 235 -3.23 6.44 -16.67
CA LYS A 235 -2.90 7.23 -17.86
C LYS A 235 -3.75 8.50 -17.94
N ASP A 236 -5.04 8.39 -17.59
CA ASP A 236 -5.97 9.53 -17.55
C ASP A 236 -5.90 10.30 -16.22
N ARG A 237 -4.90 11.19 -16.16
CA ARG A 237 -4.63 12.02 -14.98
C ARG A 237 -5.78 12.98 -14.67
N THR A 238 -6.51 13.42 -15.69
CA THR A 238 -7.63 14.36 -15.53
C THR A 238 -8.83 13.65 -14.91
N ARG A 239 -9.17 12.44 -15.38
CA ARG A 239 -10.19 11.60 -14.74
C ARG A 239 -9.81 11.26 -13.31
N LEU A 240 -8.56 10.87 -13.05
CA LEU A 240 -8.07 10.64 -11.69
C LEU A 240 -8.20 11.89 -10.81
N ALA A 241 -7.91 13.08 -11.35
CA ALA A 241 -8.05 14.34 -10.60
C ALA A 241 -9.51 14.62 -10.23
N ARG A 242 -10.46 14.41 -11.16
CA ARG A 242 -11.91 14.55 -10.89
C ARG A 242 -12.38 13.59 -9.81
N ILE A 243 -11.90 12.33 -9.86
CA ILE A 243 -12.22 11.30 -8.86
C ILE A 243 -11.71 11.68 -7.46
N LEU A 244 -10.50 12.23 -7.38
CA LEU A 244 -9.86 12.56 -6.10
C LEU A 244 -10.26 13.93 -5.54
N TYR A 245 -10.67 14.86 -6.40
CA TYR A 245 -11.07 16.20 -5.99
C TYR A 245 -12.28 16.13 -5.05
N ARG A 246 -12.08 16.61 -3.81
CA ARG A 246 -13.07 16.53 -2.72
C ARG A 246 -13.58 15.12 -2.43
N ASN A 247 -12.79 14.09 -2.72
CA ASN A 247 -13.16 12.71 -2.46
C ASN A 247 -13.45 12.47 -0.96
N PRO A 248 -14.60 11.89 -0.59
CA PRO A 248 -15.03 11.77 0.81
C PRO A 248 -14.09 10.89 1.65
N THR A 249 -13.55 9.80 1.10
CA THR A 249 -12.61 8.92 1.81
C THR A 249 -11.29 9.62 2.11
N LEU A 250 -10.77 10.37 1.13
CA LEU A 250 -9.54 11.15 1.31
C LEU A 250 -9.73 12.29 2.33
N LEU A 251 -10.85 13.01 2.27
CA LEU A 251 -11.18 14.08 3.23
C LEU A 251 -11.44 13.53 4.64
N LYS A 252 -12.03 12.35 4.75
CA LYS A 252 -12.21 11.64 6.03
C LYS A 252 -10.85 11.23 6.61
N LEU A 253 -9.95 10.68 5.80
CA LEU A 253 -8.57 10.40 6.21
C LEU A 253 -7.87 11.68 6.71
N GLN A 254 -7.99 12.79 5.97
CA GLN A 254 -7.45 14.07 6.40
C GLN A 254 -8.04 14.52 7.75
N SER A 255 -9.35 14.37 7.94
CA SER A 255 -10.04 14.74 9.18
C SER A 255 -9.54 13.91 10.37
N HIS A 256 -9.30 12.61 10.18
CA HIS A 256 -8.69 11.76 11.19
C HIS A 256 -7.23 12.13 11.50
N GLN A 257 -6.48 12.61 10.50
CA GLN A 257 -5.14 13.18 10.74
C GLN A 257 -5.21 14.51 11.51
N LYS A 258 -6.20 15.37 11.22
CA LYS A 258 -6.46 16.65 11.93
C LYS A 258 -6.84 16.45 13.39
N ALA A 259 -7.68 15.44 13.68
CA ALA A 259 -8.04 15.08 15.05
C ALA A 259 -6.84 14.59 15.88
N ARG A 260 -5.75 14.18 15.21
CA ARG A 260 -4.50 13.67 15.81
C ARG A 260 -3.32 14.56 15.38
N ARG A 261 -3.48 15.87 15.62
CA ARG A 261 -2.55 16.93 15.19
C ARG A 261 -1.42 17.20 16.19
N ASP A 262 -1.35 16.47 17.28
CA ASP A 262 -0.29 16.50 18.27
C ASP A 262 0.94 15.68 17.84
N VAL A 263 0.80 14.76 16.87
CA VAL A 263 1.90 13.91 16.40
C VAL A 263 3.13 14.67 15.90
N GLY A 264 4.33 14.29 16.35
CA GLY A 264 5.58 14.97 16.01
C GLY A 264 6.55 14.86 17.18
N LEU A 265 7.37 15.90 17.39
CA LEU A 265 8.31 15.96 18.52
C LEU A 265 7.63 16.10 19.88
N HIS A 266 6.43 16.67 19.92
CA HIS A 266 5.64 16.89 21.14
C HIS A 266 4.36 16.05 21.17
N GLY A 267 4.34 14.97 20.40
CA GLY A 267 3.17 14.10 20.30
C GLY A 267 3.02 13.12 21.46
N PRO A 268 2.01 12.24 21.37
CA PRO A 268 1.78 11.19 22.35
C PRO A 268 3.03 10.33 22.55
N PRO A 269 3.14 9.61 23.69
CA PRO A 269 4.26 8.71 23.95
C PRO A 269 4.49 7.74 22.78
N PRO A 270 5.73 7.44 22.38
CA PRO A 270 5.98 6.69 21.15
C PRO A 270 5.38 5.27 21.10
N GLN A 271 5.15 4.66 22.27
CA GLN A 271 4.54 3.34 22.42
C GLN A 271 3.01 3.39 22.58
N SER A 272 2.42 4.59 22.60
CA SER A 272 0.97 4.76 22.77
C SER A 272 0.19 4.28 21.54
N ARG A 273 -1.09 3.93 21.77
CA ARG A 273 -2.02 3.56 20.70
C ARG A 273 -2.34 4.76 19.82
N GLU A 274 -2.39 5.95 20.40
CA GLU A 274 -2.63 7.24 19.75
C GLU A 274 -1.53 7.53 18.73
N MET A 275 -0.25 7.42 19.15
CA MET A 275 0.89 7.57 18.25
C MET A 275 0.86 6.51 17.14
N SER A 276 0.60 5.26 17.51
CA SER A 276 0.58 4.14 16.55
C SER A 276 -0.48 4.36 15.46
N LEU A 277 -1.68 4.78 15.85
CA LEU A 277 -2.77 5.11 14.94
C LEU A 277 -2.45 6.34 14.09
N ALA A 278 -1.93 7.41 14.70
CA ALA A 278 -1.57 8.64 14.01
C ALA A 278 -0.54 8.38 12.90
N MET A 279 0.45 7.52 13.16
CA MET A 279 1.45 7.09 12.18
C MET A 279 0.88 6.16 11.12
N THR A 280 -0.05 5.25 11.48
CA THR A 280 -0.75 4.39 10.51
C THR A 280 -1.55 5.20 9.50
N LEU A 281 -2.35 6.17 9.94
CA LEU A 281 -3.15 7.02 9.05
C LEU A 281 -2.30 7.89 8.10
N ARG A 282 -1.00 8.06 8.38
CA ARG A 282 -0.04 8.82 7.56
C ARG A 282 0.85 7.94 6.69
N ASP A 283 0.76 6.61 6.83
CA ASP A 283 1.50 5.65 6.01
C ASP A 283 0.63 4.53 5.42
N CYS A 284 -0.69 4.70 5.42
CA CYS A 284 -1.62 3.86 4.70
C CYS A 284 -1.49 4.07 3.19
N THR A 285 -2.10 3.14 2.45
CA THR A 285 -2.13 3.12 0.99
C THR A 285 -3.58 3.30 0.54
N MET A 286 -3.80 4.14 -0.47
CA MET A 286 -5.07 4.32 -1.14
C MET A 286 -5.01 3.64 -2.50
N PHE A 287 -5.94 2.70 -2.71
CA PHE A 287 -6.18 2.02 -3.97
C PHE A 287 -7.37 2.69 -4.66
N VAL A 288 -7.19 3.04 -5.93
CA VAL A 288 -8.23 3.62 -6.78
C VAL A 288 -8.34 2.73 -8.01
N LYS A 289 -9.40 1.92 -8.05
CA LYS A 289 -9.72 1.06 -9.19
C LYS A 289 -10.76 1.78 -10.05
N ILE A 290 -10.33 2.17 -11.24
CA ILE A 290 -11.10 2.98 -12.18
C ILE A 290 -11.58 2.06 -13.30
N PRO A 291 -12.90 1.82 -13.45
CA PRO A 291 -13.43 1.01 -14.53
C PRO A 291 -13.17 1.68 -15.88
N GLN A 292 -13.15 0.88 -16.94
CA GLN A 292 -12.96 1.41 -18.29
C GLN A 292 -14.06 2.40 -18.65
N ASP A 293 -15.31 2.02 -18.43
CA ASP A 293 -16.47 2.87 -18.67
C ASP A 293 -16.68 3.89 -17.54
N GLU A 294 -17.30 5.02 -17.85
CA GLU A 294 -17.58 6.08 -16.86
C GLU A 294 -18.88 5.88 -16.08
N LYS A 295 -19.70 4.89 -16.44
CA LYS A 295 -20.99 4.63 -15.78
C LYS A 295 -20.82 3.74 -14.54
N SER A 296 -19.86 2.84 -14.59
CA SER A 296 -19.50 1.96 -13.48
C SER A 296 -18.86 2.75 -12.33
N PRO A 297 -19.16 2.39 -11.08
CA PRO A 297 -18.62 3.09 -9.92
C PRO A 297 -17.11 2.89 -9.79
N VAL A 298 -16.40 3.95 -9.43
CA VAL A 298 -14.98 3.87 -9.05
C VAL A 298 -14.88 3.31 -7.64
N GLU A 299 -14.00 2.32 -7.45
CA GLU A 299 -13.76 1.72 -6.14
C GLU A 299 -12.52 2.33 -5.48
N ILE A 300 -12.67 2.89 -4.29
CA ILE A 300 -11.61 3.58 -3.55
C ILE A 300 -11.51 3.00 -2.16
N ARG A 301 -10.35 2.40 -1.85
CA ARG A 301 -10.13 1.71 -0.58
C ARG A 301 -8.80 2.04 0.05
N LEU A 302 -8.78 2.14 1.37
CA LEU A 302 -7.58 2.29 2.18
C LEU A 302 -7.07 0.92 2.66
N GLY A 303 -5.80 0.64 2.43
CA GLY A 303 -5.08 -0.54 2.92
C GLY A 303 -3.79 -0.16 3.66
N ASP A 304 -2.99 -1.16 4.03
CA ASP A 304 -1.77 -1.03 4.85
C ASP A 304 -2.01 -0.39 6.24
N LEU A 305 -3.18 -0.68 6.82
CA LEU A 305 -3.68 -0.08 8.07
C LEU A 305 -3.31 -0.86 9.35
N ASP A 306 -2.33 -1.75 9.28
CA ASP A 306 -1.71 -2.30 10.49
C ASP A 306 -1.13 -1.16 11.34
N LEU A 307 -1.36 -1.23 12.65
CA LEU A 307 -0.83 -0.24 13.58
C LEU A 307 0.71 -0.16 13.49
N LYS A 308 1.22 1.05 13.31
CA LYS A 308 2.67 1.30 13.32
C LYS A 308 3.13 1.36 14.77
N ILE A 309 3.73 0.29 15.26
CA ILE A 309 4.26 0.24 16.62
C ILE A 309 5.62 0.93 16.67
N GLY A 310 5.87 1.73 17.71
CA GLY A 310 7.14 2.43 17.94
C GLY A 310 8.32 1.52 18.37
N ALA A 311 8.09 0.22 18.56
CA ALA A 311 9.10 -0.76 18.96
C ALA A 311 10.17 -0.99 17.87
N GLY A 312 11.29 -1.63 18.25
CA GLY A 312 12.38 -1.98 17.34
C GLY A 312 13.06 -0.77 16.69
N GLY A 313 13.24 0.32 17.45
CA GLY A 313 13.88 1.55 16.98
C GLY A 313 13.01 2.45 16.09
N LYS A 314 11.76 2.08 15.80
CA LYS A 314 10.88 2.89 14.94
C LYS A 314 10.51 4.23 15.56
N ALA A 315 10.26 4.26 16.87
CA ALA A 315 9.98 5.49 17.62
C ALA A 315 11.12 6.51 17.48
N GLU A 316 12.35 6.06 17.75
CA GLU A 316 13.56 6.84 17.60
C GLU A 316 13.75 7.30 16.16
N TYR A 317 13.60 6.38 15.19
CA TYR A 317 13.66 6.73 13.77
C TYR A 317 12.67 7.85 13.38
N TRP A 318 11.42 7.83 13.88
CA TRP A 318 10.44 8.88 13.59
C TRP A 318 10.83 10.22 14.19
N ARG A 319 11.28 10.22 15.45
CA ARG A 319 11.74 11.41 16.16
C ARG A 319 12.96 12.02 15.46
N ASP A 320 13.98 11.23 15.22
CA ASP A 320 15.24 11.67 14.64
C ASP A 320 15.06 12.19 13.22
N MET A 321 14.17 11.53 12.46
CA MET A 321 13.76 12.03 11.15
C MET A 321 13.13 13.43 11.26
N GLU A 322 12.20 13.65 12.19
CA GLU A 322 11.56 14.95 12.36
C GLU A 322 12.57 16.02 12.82
N THR A 323 13.40 15.71 13.81
CA THR A 323 14.50 16.57 14.26
C THR A 323 15.43 16.95 13.12
N GLN A 324 15.81 16.00 12.27
CA GLN A 324 16.67 16.26 11.12
C GLN A 324 15.99 17.18 10.10
N LEU A 325 14.70 16.98 9.80
CA LEU A 325 13.95 17.85 8.89
C LEU A 325 13.91 19.31 9.38
N ILE A 326 13.83 19.51 10.69
CA ILE A 326 13.80 20.83 11.34
C ILE A 326 15.20 21.44 11.37
N ASN A 327 16.14 20.78 12.05
CA ASN A 327 17.45 21.34 12.37
C ASN A 327 18.28 21.60 11.12
N HIS A 328 18.13 20.78 10.07
CA HIS A 328 18.86 20.96 8.83
C HIS A 328 18.09 21.83 7.83
N GLY A 329 17.02 22.53 8.23
CA GLY A 329 16.35 23.52 7.37
C GLY A 329 15.56 22.96 6.18
N TRP A 330 15.24 21.66 6.16
CA TRP A 330 14.52 21.04 5.03
C TRP A 330 13.13 21.62 4.82
N TYR A 331 12.45 21.95 5.91
CA TYR A 331 11.17 22.66 5.91
C TYR A 331 11.27 24.06 5.31
N ARG A 332 12.34 24.81 5.61
CA ARG A 332 12.51 26.21 5.18
C ARG A 332 13.02 26.37 3.76
N GLY A 333 13.48 25.30 3.12
CA GLY A 333 14.02 25.41 1.76
C GLY A 333 15.51 25.67 1.67
N CYS A 334 16.21 25.92 2.80
CA CYS A 334 17.60 26.40 2.85
C CYS A 334 18.64 25.52 2.12
N ASN A 335 18.30 24.26 1.85
CA ASN A 335 19.22 23.28 1.27
C ASN A 335 19.19 23.19 -0.26
N ASN A 336 18.34 23.97 -0.94
CA ASN A 336 18.23 23.91 -2.40
C ASN A 336 17.88 25.28 -3.00
N GLN A 337 18.46 25.60 -4.15
CA GLN A 337 18.23 26.87 -4.87
C GLN A 337 17.04 26.79 -5.85
N THR A 338 16.49 25.59 -6.10
CA THR A 338 15.35 25.42 -7.01
C THR A 338 14.00 25.61 -6.30
N PRO A 339 12.99 26.19 -6.98
CA PRO A 339 11.63 26.30 -6.44
C PRO A 339 11.09 24.92 -6.05
N SER A 340 10.54 24.80 -4.85
CA SER A 340 9.88 23.56 -4.43
C SER A 340 8.48 23.54 -5.03
N GLU A 341 8.08 22.41 -5.60
CA GLU A 341 6.70 22.18 -6.06
C GLU A 341 5.69 22.03 -4.90
N CYS A 342 6.03 22.44 -3.68
CA CYS A 342 5.20 22.26 -2.51
C CYS A 342 4.11 23.34 -2.43
N ALA A 343 2.90 22.96 -2.00
CA ALA A 343 1.77 23.87 -1.88
C ALA A 343 1.98 25.06 -0.91
N LEU A 344 2.98 24.99 -0.03
CA LEU A 344 3.28 26.03 0.95
C LEU A 344 4.12 27.19 0.40
N GLN A 345 4.67 27.09 -0.81
CA GLN A 345 5.50 28.16 -1.40
C GLN A 345 4.71 29.29 -2.06
N GLY A 346 3.37 29.31 -1.93
CA GLY A 346 2.52 30.33 -2.54
C GLY A 346 2.12 30.00 -3.99
N PRO A 347 1.58 31.00 -4.73
CA PRO A 347 1.11 30.82 -6.10
C PRO A 347 2.26 30.33 -7.00
N ARG A 348 2.05 29.19 -7.65
CA ARG A 348 3.04 28.62 -8.57
C ARG A 348 3.05 29.45 -9.85
N ARG A 349 4.25 29.71 -10.39
CA ARG A 349 4.37 30.23 -11.76
C ARG A 349 3.73 29.20 -12.71
N PRO A 350 2.90 29.62 -13.68
CA PRO A 350 2.38 28.71 -14.69
C PRO A 350 3.57 28.04 -15.41
N ASN A 351 3.45 26.74 -15.65
CA ASN A 351 4.43 26.03 -16.48
C ASN A 351 4.54 26.78 -17.82
N PRO A 352 5.75 27.08 -18.33
CA PRO A 352 5.87 27.49 -19.71
C PRO A 352 5.29 26.37 -20.56
N ASN A 353 4.36 26.74 -21.43
CA ASN A 353 3.62 25.84 -22.30
C ASN A 353 4.65 24.98 -23.07
N PRO A 354 4.61 23.63 -22.98
CA PRO A 354 5.57 22.78 -23.70
C PRO A 354 5.46 22.90 -25.23
N ASN A 355 4.46 23.62 -25.74
CA ASN A 355 4.25 23.92 -27.16
C ASN A 355 4.71 25.32 -27.58
N ALA A 356 5.47 26.05 -26.76
CA ALA A 356 5.93 27.42 -27.09
C ALA A 356 7.27 27.47 -27.86
N LEU A 357 7.68 26.36 -28.47
CA LEU A 357 8.77 26.33 -29.45
C LEU A 357 8.25 25.65 -30.72
N THR A 358 7.58 26.46 -31.55
CA THR A 358 7.48 26.27 -33.00
C THR A 358 8.13 27.45 -33.66
#